data_AF-A0A742KX62-F1
#
_entry.id   AF-A0A742KX62-F1
#
_cell.length_a   1.000
_cell.length_b   1.000
_cell.length_c   1.000
_cell.angle_alpha   90.00
_cell.angle_beta   90.00
_cell.angle_gamma   90.00
#
_symmetry.space_group_name_H-M   'P 1'
#
loop_
_entity.id
_entity.type
_entity.pdbx_description
1 polymer ?
#
loop_
_entity_poly.entity_id
_entity_poly.type
_entity_poly.pdbx_seq_one_letter_code
_entity_poly.pdbx_strand_id
1 'polypeptide(L)'
;MILKPMGTPGKCPAHCRAWTAEEDELLMSLSGKKTVAEIAALLPEPGRTRFATAKRIQVLRELYPDRVGYIVHRYTQREDDFIRKNRHTMTIAEVAARLNCSFSSVKSRKDALGVSFYKCGEKHSIPGQHGHSGSGVAR
;
A
#
# COMPACT_ATOMS: atom_id res chain seq x y z
N MET A 1 -19.69 -15.25 -35.54
CA MET A 1 -19.47 -16.35 -34.57
C MET A 1 -20.36 -16.10 -33.37
N ILE A 2 -21.20 -17.05 -32.98
CA ILE A 2 -22.08 -16.91 -31.80
C ILE A 2 -21.42 -17.70 -30.66
N LEU A 3 -20.90 -17.01 -29.66
CA LEU A 3 -20.32 -17.64 -28.48
C LEU A 3 -21.45 -18.22 -27.62
N LYS A 4 -21.25 -19.44 -27.12
CA LYS A 4 -22.19 -20.06 -26.19
C LYS A 4 -22.20 -19.26 -24.88
N PRO A 5 -23.36 -19.15 -24.20
CA PRO A 5 -23.44 -18.47 -22.91
C PRO A 5 -22.53 -19.16 -21.89
N MET A 6 -21.69 -18.39 -21.21
CA MET A 6 -20.82 -18.92 -20.16
C MET A 6 -21.61 -19.11 -18.86
N GLY A 7 -21.63 -20.34 -18.35
CA GLY A 7 -22.25 -20.68 -17.07
C GLY A 7 -23.78 -20.74 -17.10
N THR A 8 -24.38 -21.11 -15.97
CA THR A 8 -25.84 -21.08 -15.79
C THR A 8 -26.22 -19.76 -15.12
N PRO A 9 -27.10 -18.93 -15.72
CA PRO A 9 -27.55 -17.69 -15.10
C PRO A 9 -28.07 -17.93 -13.67
N GLY A 10 -27.60 -17.13 -12.72
CA GLY A 10 -27.99 -17.22 -11.30
C GLY A 10 -27.28 -18.31 -10.48
N LYS A 11 -26.39 -19.12 -11.07
CA LYS A 11 -25.56 -20.07 -10.31
C LYS A 11 -24.10 -19.66 -10.35
N CYS A 12 -23.50 -19.46 -9.17
CA CYS A 12 -22.04 -19.35 -9.08
C CYS A 12 -21.40 -20.67 -9.57
N PRO A 13 -20.30 -20.59 -10.35
CA PRO A 13 -19.52 -21.77 -10.70
C PRO A 13 -19.17 -22.59 -9.46
N ALA A 14 -19.10 -23.92 -9.57
CA ALA A 14 -18.88 -24.81 -8.42
C ALA A 14 -17.57 -24.53 -7.64
N HIS A 15 -16.56 -23.92 -8.30
CA HIS A 15 -15.31 -23.50 -7.67
C HIS A 15 -15.40 -22.14 -6.96
N CYS A 16 -16.51 -21.41 -7.11
CA CYS A 16 -16.80 -20.13 -6.48
C CYS A 16 -17.80 -20.33 -5.34
N ARG A 17 -17.31 -20.37 -4.09
CA ARG A 17 -18.18 -20.33 -2.90
C ARG A 17 -18.80 -18.94 -2.75
N ALA A 18 -20.13 -18.85 -2.78
CA ALA A 18 -20.88 -17.61 -2.58
C ALA A 18 -20.61 -17.01 -1.19
N TRP A 19 -20.70 -15.69 -1.05
CA TRP A 19 -20.64 -14.99 0.25
C TRP A 19 -21.99 -15.06 0.95
N THR A 20 -22.01 -15.38 2.23
CA THR A 20 -23.24 -15.40 3.03
C THR A 20 -23.53 -14.03 3.63
N ALA A 21 -24.79 -13.80 4.03
CA ALA A 21 -25.19 -12.53 4.64
C ALA A 21 -24.48 -12.31 5.99
N GLU A 22 -24.21 -13.39 6.73
CA GLU A 22 -23.49 -13.37 8.00
C GLU A 22 -22.02 -13.00 7.80
N GLU A 23 -21.38 -13.54 6.75
CA GLU A 23 -20.03 -13.14 6.37
C GLU A 23 -19.98 -11.64 6.03
N ASP A 24 -20.92 -11.15 5.22
CA ASP A 24 -20.97 -9.73 4.84
C ASP A 24 -21.21 -8.82 6.04
N GLU A 25 -22.11 -9.17 6.96
CA GLU A 25 -22.35 -8.37 8.18
C GLU A 25 -21.11 -8.32 9.09
N LEU A 26 -20.37 -9.43 9.19
CA LEU A 26 -19.09 -9.45 9.88
C LEU A 26 -18.07 -8.52 9.19
N LEU A 27 -17.97 -8.56 7.86
CA LEU A 27 -17.09 -7.67 7.10
C LEU A 27 -17.45 -6.20 7.31
N MET A 28 -18.74 -5.85 7.25
CA MET A 28 -19.22 -4.48 7.43
C MET A 28 -18.94 -3.96 8.84
N SER A 29 -19.19 -4.76 9.88
CA SER A 29 -19.01 -4.35 11.28
C SER A 29 -17.54 -4.16 11.70
N LEU A 30 -16.63 -4.92 11.07
CA LEU A 30 -15.19 -4.88 11.33
C LEU A 30 -14.40 -3.96 10.40
N SER A 31 -14.96 -3.64 9.22
CA SER A 31 -14.31 -2.73 8.27
C SER A 31 -14.11 -1.35 8.91
N GLY A 32 -12.88 -0.84 8.81
CA GLY A 32 -12.46 0.41 9.45
C GLY A 32 -11.88 0.23 10.86
N LYS A 33 -12.05 -0.93 11.50
CA LYS A 33 -11.49 -1.23 12.84
C LYS A 33 -10.34 -2.23 12.80
N LYS A 34 -10.42 -3.25 11.95
CA LYS A 34 -9.43 -4.32 11.82
C LYS A 34 -8.88 -4.42 10.41
N THR A 35 -7.64 -4.86 10.30
CA THR A 35 -7.01 -5.11 9.00
C THR A 35 -7.68 -6.28 8.28
N VAL A 36 -7.59 -6.30 6.95
CA VAL A 36 -8.15 -7.39 6.13
C VAL A 36 -7.59 -8.76 6.55
N ALA A 37 -6.33 -8.81 6.98
CA ALA A 37 -5.70 -10.05 7.44
C ALA A 37 -6.35 -10.58 8.71
N GLU A 38 -6.61 -9.72 9.69
CA GLU A 38 -7.31 -10.08 10.92
C GLU A 38 -8.77 -10.46 10.64
N ILE A 39 -9.46 -9.73 9.77
CA ILE A 39 -10.84 -10.06 9.38
C ILE A 39 -10.90 -11.43 8.71
N ALA A 40 -9.97 -11.73 7.80
CA ALA A 40 -9.92 -13.03 7.14
C ALA A 40 -9.69 -14.20 8.12
N ALA A 41 -8.92 -13.97 9.19
CA ALA A 41 -8.68 -14.94 10.24
C ALA A 41 -9.89 -15.16 11.18
N LEU A 42 -10.85 -14.23 11.20
CA LEU A 42 -12.07 -14.34 12.01
C LEU A 42 -13.25 -14.97 11.26
N LEU A 43 -13.12 -15.23 9.96
CA LEU A 43 -14.19 -15.82 9.16
C LEU A 43 -14.37 -17.31 9.49
N PRO A 44 -15.61 -17.83 9.50
CA PRO A 44 -15.88 -19.22 9.82
C PRO A 44 -15.28 -20.18 8.79
N GLU A 45 -14.90 -21.38 9.26
CA GLU A 45 -14.34 -22.46 8.44
C GLU A 45 -15.27 -22.83 7.27
N PRO A 46 -14.74 -23.08 6.05
CA PRO A 46 -13.33 -23.29 5.70
C PRO A 46 -12.51 -21.99 5.48
N GLY A 47 -12.94 -20.86 6.05
CA GLY A 47 -12.23 -19.59 6.00
C GLY A 47 -12.26 -18.94 4.61
N ARG A 48 -11.63 -17.77 4.48
CA ARG A 48 -11.43 -17.09 3.18
C ARG A 48 -10.02 -16.56 3.08
N THR A 49 -9.51 -16.50 1.85
CA THR A 49 -8.20 -15.90 1.62
C THR A 49 -8.27 -14.39 1.85
N ARG A 50 -7.16 -13.81 2.31
CA ARG A 50 -6.99 -12.35 2.48
C ARG A 50 -7.41 -11.57 1.23
N PHE A 51 -7.10 -12.10 0.04
CA PHE A 51 -7.44 -11.48 -1.23
C PHE A 51 -8.96 -11.52 -1.51
N ALA A 52 -9.62 -12.65 -1.28
CA ALA A 52 -11.06 -12.77 -1.45
C ALA A 52 -11.81 -11.81 -0.50
N THR A 53 -11.36 -11.73 0.76
CA THR A 53 -11.90 -10.80 1.76
C THR A 53 -11.70 -9.35 1.34
N ALA A 54 -10.51 -8.97 0.85
CA ALA A 54 -10.25 -7.62 0.33
C ALA A 54 -11.20 -7.25 -0.81
N LYS A 55 -11.37 -8.16 -1.78
CA LYS A 55 -12.27 -7.97 -2.91
C LYS A 55 -13.72 -7.85 -2.49
N ARG A 56 -14.17 -8.65 -1.52
CA ARG A 56 -15.54 -8.54 -1.02
C ARG A 56 -15.78 -7.22 -0.30
N ILE A 57 -14.86 -6.79 0.56
CA ILE A 57 -14.93 -5.48 1.23
C ILE A 57 -15.01 -4.34 0.20
N GLN A 58 -14.24 -4.42 -0.90
CA GLN A 58 -14.34 -3.43 -1.98
C GLN A 58 -15.76 -3.36 -2.56
N VAL A 59 -16.35 -4.51 -2.88
CA VAL A 59 -17.74 -4.57 -3.39
C VAL A 59 -18.73 -4.03 -2.36
N LEU A 60 -18.59 -4.39 -1.09
CA LEU A 60 -19.48 -3.91 -0.02
C LEU A 60 -19.36 -2.39 0.19
N ARG A 61 -18.18 -1.79 -0.06
CA ARG A 61 -18.02 -0.33 -0.05
C ARG A 61 -18.78 0.36 -1.17
N GLU A 62 -18.79 -0.25 -2.36
CA GLU A 62 -19.52 0.29 -3.51
C GLU A 62 -21.04 0.19 -3.29
N LEU A 63 -21.51 -0.88 -2.64
CA LEU A 63 -22.92 -1.11 -2.35
C LEU A 63 -23.43 -0.31 -1.13
N TYR A 64 -22.60 -0.18 -0.08
CA TYR A 64 -22.97 0.41 1.20
C TYR A 64 -21.90 1.41 1.67
N PRO A 65 -21.73 2.55 0.98
CA PRO A 65 -20.67 3.52 1.26
C PRO A 65 -20.72 4.06 2.70
N ASP A 66 -21.92 4.23 3.25
CA ASP A 66 -22.12 4.76 4.61
C ASP A 66 -21.83 3.74 5.72
N ARG A 67 -21.79 2.43 5.38
CA ARG A 67 -21.58 1.35 6.35
C ARG A 67 -20.16 0.82 6.37
N VAL A 68 -19.43 0.94 5.27
CA VAL A 68 -18.12 0.27 5.11
C VAL A 68 -17.00 1.28 5.03
N GLY A 69 -16.44 1.60 6.21
CA GLY A 69 -15.36 2.57 6.33
C GLY A 69 -13.99 2.10 5.81
N TYR A 70 -13.08 3.06 5.64
CA TYR A 70 -11.65 2.82 5.48
C TYR A 70 -10.96 2.80 6.84
N ILE A 71 -9.90 2.00 6.97
CA ILE A 71 -8.99 2.10 8.10
C ILE A 71 -8.12 3.33 7.84
N VAL A 72 -8.37 4.40 8.60
CA VAL A 72 -7.54 5.61 8.54
C VAL A 72 -6.49 5.53 9.63
N HIS A 73 -5.24 5.32 9.23
CA HIS A 73 -4.12 5.44 10.16
C HIS A 73 -3.95 6.91 10.56
N ARG A 74 -4.21 7.24 11.81
CA ARG A 74 -4.00 8.59 12.35
C ARG A 74 -2.55 8.69 12.83
N TYR A 75 -1.71 9.35 12.04
CA TYR A 75 -0.33 9.60 12.42
C TYR A 75 -0.27 10.49 13.67
N THR A 76 0.41 9.99 14.68
CA THR A 76 0.80 10.73 15.86
C THR A 76 2.05 11.58 15.56
N GLN A 77 2.29 12.61 16.39
CA GLN A 77 3.49 13.43 16.26
C GLN A 77 4.77 12.60 16.34
N ARG A 78 4.81 11.57 17.20
CA ARG A 78 5.95 10.67 17.35
C ARG A 78 6.26 9.90 16.06
N GLU A 79 5.22 9.48 15.34
CA GLU A 79 5.39 8.78 14.06
C GLU A 79 5.86 9.74 12.97
N ASP A 80 5.36 10.98 12.94
CA ASP A 80 5.86 12.01 12.04
C ASP A 80 7.34 12.32 12.29
N ASP A 81 7.74 12.43 13.56
CA ASP A 81 9.13 12.65 13.94
C ASP A 81 10.02 11.46 13.55
N PHE A 82 9.49 10.24 13.66
CA PHE A 82 10.15 9.04 13.18
C PHE A 82 10.37 9.08 11.66
N ILE A 83 9.37 9.49 10.88
CA ILE A 83 9.48 9.69 9.42
C ILE A 83 10.57 10.73 9.10
N ARG A 84 10.54 11.90 9.78
CA ARG A 84 11.53 12.97 9.57
C ARG A 84 12.95 12.52 9.86
N LYS A 85 13.15 11.80 10.97
CA LYS A 85 14.47 11.35 11.43
C LYS A 85 15.07 10.28 10.52
N ASN A 86 14.25 9.39 9.98
CA ASN A 86 14.73 8.24 9.21
C ASN A 86 14.70 8.44 7.69
N ARG A 87 14.35 9.64 7.19
CA ARG A 87 14.25 9.94 5.76
C ARG A 87 15.52 9.64 4.94
N HIS A 88 16.69 9.67 5.57
CA HIS A 88 17.99 9.46 4.94
C HIS A 88 18.57 8.06 5.17
N THR A 89 18.06 7.33 6.16
CA THR A 89 18.60 6.04 6.61
C THR A 89 17.73 4.87 6.17
N MET A 90 16.42 5.07 6.06
CA MET A 90 15.44 4.03 5.75
C MET A 90 14.66 4.38 4.49
N THR A 91 14.24 3.34 3.78
CA THR A 91 13.25 3.44 2.70
C THR A 91 11.84 3.61 3.26
N ILE A 92 10.92 4.09 2.43
CA ILE A 92 9.50 4.21 2.78
C ILE A 92 8.91 2.86 3.20
N ALA A 93 9.32 1.76 2.54
CA ALA A 93 8.84 0.42 2.86
C ALA A 93 9.28 -0.04 4.26
N GLU A 94 10.54 0.22 4.63
CA GLU A 94 11.04 -0.13 5.97
C GLU A 94 10.40 0.74 7.05
N VAL A 95 10.19 2.03 6.78
CA VAL A 95 9.44 2.91 7.70
C VAL A 95 8.01 2.41 7.87
N ALA A 96 7.33 2.04 6.79
CA ALA A 96 5.98 1.50 6.84
C ALA A 96 5.90 0.21 7.66
N ALA A 97 6.87 -0.69 7.49
CA ALA A 97 6.98 -1.92 8.28
C ALA A 97 7.19 -1.62 9.78
N ARG A 98 8.03 -0.64 10.12
CA ARG A 98 8.25 -0.23 11.52
C ARG A 98 7.03 0.41 12.17
N LEU A 99 6.23 1.14 11.40
CA LEU A 99 5.03 1.83 11.85
C LEU A 99 3.75 0.95 11.73
N ASN A 100 3.87 -0.29 11.24
CA ASN A 100 2.76 -1.19 10.97
C ASN A 100 1.65 -0.57 10.09
N CYS A 101 2.05 0.28 9.13
CA CYS A 101 1.14 0.92 8.20
C CYS A 101 1.51 0.57 6.74
N SER A 102 0.68 0.97 5.78
CA SER A 102 0.95 0.68 4.38
C SER A 102 1.99 1.62 3.78
N PHE A 103 2.76 1.13 2.79
CA PHE A 103 3.69 1.95 2.02
C PHE A 103 3.02 3.22 1.47
N SER A 104 1.82 3.08 0.90
CA SER A 104 1.05 4.20 0.36
C SER A 104 0.66 5.21 1.44
N SER A 105 0.35 4.75 2.65
CA SER A 105 0.06 5.65 3.79
C SER A 105 1.29 6.50 4.15
N VAL A 106 2.47 5.89 4.27
CA VAL A 106 3.71 6.63 4.56
C VAL A 106 4.08 7.56 3.41
N LYS A 107 3.90 7.12 2.16
CA LYS A 107 4.13 7.97 0.98
C LYS A 107 3.23 9.20 0.98
N SER A 108 1.92 9.05 1.21
CA SER A 108 1.04 10.21 1.33
C SER A 108 1.41 11.10 2.53
N ARG A 109 1.81 10.50 3.66
CA ARG A 109 2.20 11.26 4.85
C ARG A 109 3.48 12.03 4.66
N LYS A 110 4.53 11.46 4.05
CA LYS A 110 5.79 12.17 3.78
C LYS A 110 5.54 13.38 2.89
N ASP A 111 4.64 13.26 1.91
CA ASP A 111 4.30 14.36 1.00
C ASP A 111 3.58 15.48 1.76
N ALA A 112 2.63 15.13 2.64
CA ALA A 112 1.98 16.09 3.52
C ALA A 112 2.94 16.76 4.53
N LEU A 113 4.01 16.08 4.95
CA LEU A 113 5.04 16.63 5.83
C LEU A 113 6.15 17.39 5.07
N GLY A 114 6.16 17.37 3.73
CA GLY A 114 7.24 17.95 2.92
C GLY A 114 8.58 17.21 3.05
N VAL A 115 8.56 15.92 3.39
CA VAL A 115 9.78 15.12 3.63
C VAL A 115 10.19 14.37 2.37
N SER A 116 11.42 14.61 1.92
CA SER A 116 12.05 13.84 0.84
C SER A 116 12.85 12.66 1.41
N PHE A 117 12.63 11.48 0.83
CA PHE A 117 13.43 10.27 1.06
C PHE A 117 14.53 10.11 -0.01
N TYR A 118 14.69 11.10 -0.89
CA TYR A 118 15.70 11.06 -1.92
C TYR A 118 17.08 11.32 -1.31
N LYS A 119 18.00 10.38 -1.52
CA LYS A 119 19.42 10.57 -1.21
C LYS A 119 20.04 11.42 -2.32
N CYS A 120 20.11 12.74 -2.14
CA CYS A 120 21.06 13.54 -2.90
C CYS A 120 22.46 13.19 -2.38
N GLY A 121 23.13 12.23 -3.03
CA GLY A 121 24.56 12.04 -2.80
C GLY A 121 25.29 13.35 -3.11
N GLU A 122 26.25 13.71 -2.26
CA GLU A 122 27.19 14.78 -2.53
C GLU A 122 27.74 14.60 -3.96
N LYS A 123 27.37 15.51 -4.87
CA LYS A 123 28.17 15.70 -6.09
C LYS A 123 29.46 16.36 -5.64
N HIS A 124 30.41 15.57 -5.15
CA HIS A 124 31.79 16.02 -5.00
C HIS A 124 32.33 16.22 -6.43
N SER A 125 32.16 17.42 -6.98
CA SER A 125 32.95 17.86 -8.12
C SER A 125 34.38 17.92 -7.64
N ILE A 126 35.21 16.97 -8.04
CA ILE A 126 36.66 17.03 -7.81
C ILE A 126 37.14 18.29 -8.56
N PRO A 127 37.52 19.39 -7.90
CA PRO A 127 38.03 20.55 -8.60
C PRO A 127 39.52 20.31 -8.84
N GLY A 128 39.92 20.06 -10.08
CA GLY A 128 41.34 20.06 -10.43
C GLY A 128 41.79 18.96 -11.38
N GLN A 129 41.24 18.93 -12.58
CA GLN A 129 41.94 18.40 -13.76
C GLN A 129 41.83 19.48 -14.84
N HIS A 130 42.43 20.66 -14.59
CA HIS A 130 42.85 21.57 -15.67
C HIS A 130 44.32 21.28 -15.95
N GLY A 131 44.57 20.19 -16.67
CA GLY A 131 45.85 19.97 -17.32
C GLY A 131 45.92 20.86 -18.56
N HIS A 132 46.46 22.07 -18.38
CA HIS A 132 46.93 22.93 -19.46
C HIS A 132 47.87 22.13 -20.36
N SER A 133 47.41 21.72 -21.54
CA SER A 133 48.29 21.28 -22.63
C SER A 133 48.61 22.50 -23.49
N GLY A 134 49.74 23.13 -23.19
CA GLY A 134 50.29 24.23 -23.97
C GLY A 134 51.81 24.19 -23.93
N SER A 135 52.41 24.33 -25.12
CA SER A 135 53.84 24.51 -25.43
C SER A 135 54.67 23.21 -25.48
N GLY A 136 55.49 22.94 -26.50
CA GLY A 136 55.98 23.85 -27.52
C GLY A 136 56.77 23.15 -28.64
N VAL A 137 56.94 23.93 -29.70
CA VAL A 137 57.76 23.69 -30.90
C VAL A 137 59.25 23.82 -30.55
N ALA A 138 60.06 22.85 -30.99
CA ALA A 138 61.51 22.89 -31.26
C ALA A 138 61.88 21.46 -31.74
N ARG A 139 62.56 21.19 -32.85
CA ARG A 139 63.46 21.90 -33.75
C ARG A 139 63.28 21.38 -35.18
#